data_AF-A0A537U2W3-F1
#
_entry.id   AF-A0A537U2W3-F1
#
_cell.length_a   1.000
_cell.length_b   1.000
_cell.length_c   1.000
_cell.angle_alpha   90.00
_cell.angle_beta   90.00
_cell.angle_gamma   90.00
#
_symmetry.space_group_name_H-M   'P 1'
#
loop_
_entity.id
_entity.type
_entity.pdbx_description
1 polymer ?
#
loop_
_entity_poly.entity_id
_entity_poly.type
_entity_poly.pdbx_seq_one_letter_code
_entity_poly.pdbx_strand_id
1 'polypeptide(L)'
;MEIPRFPRKFTKPDLSNFLRQRLSQTIVLWPEQAIPLVGYMAWPNEPAARDDGLHMLRSWGHGSTAVPPRLRRIQHEWLRVADVFHWYCDLMDGRHQARRGGPSIGKAITLVAAKAQSCGTSEASLWLYWEKYKDVAHLVTAAALIRREARIQSRNSPFGPLGLSVNQFVPFQMGMLMPDLVLAVALEFEARGLREPSVAWAEPAFDPQTLWRIPPDINVEAFPHLIREPGPDDLAILNARRAGNWGKANKRQGGKSISPL
;
A
#
# COMPACT_ATOMS: atom_id res chain seq x y z
N MET A 1 0.24 -8.92 -15.03
CA MET A 1 0.74 -9.66 -13.86
C MET A 1 0.36 -11.12 -14.05
N GLU A 2 1.28 -12.06 -13.84
CA GLU A 2 1.04 -13.50 -14.06
C GLU A 2 0.78 -14.19 -12.71
N ILE A 3 -0.47 -14.17 -12.26
CA ILE A 3 -0.93 -14.92 -11.09
C ILE A 3 -2.04 -15.86 -11.56
N PRO A 4 -1.93 -17.19 -11.31
CA PRO A 4 -2.94 -18.13 -11.73
C PRO A 4 -4.26 -17.92 -10.99
N ARG A 5 -5.37 -18.20 -11.67
CA ARG A 5 -6.72 -18.16 -11.09
C ARG A 5 -6.84 -19.04 -9.84
N PHE A 6 -7.53 -18.56 -8.81
CA PHE A 6 -7.84 -19.40 -7.65
C PHE A 6 -8.82 -20.53 -8.03
N PRO A 7 -8.64 -21.77 -7.55
CA PRO A 7 -9.53 -22.88 -7.86
C PRO A 7 -10.99 -22.66 -7.43
N ARG A 8 -11.19 -21.89 -6.36
CA ARG A 8 -12.51 -21.51 -5.83
C ARG A 8 -12.63 -20.00 -5.82
N LYS A 9 -13.82 -19.48 -6.15
CA LYS A 9 -14.09 -18.05 -6.07
C LYS A 9 -14.02 -17.59 -4.61
N PHE A 10 -13.19 -16.59 -4.33
CA PHE A 10 -13.19 -15.90 -3.06
C PHE A 10 -14.33 -14.89 -3.02
N THR A 11 -15.24 -15.06 -2.07
CA THR A 11 -16.41 -14.19 -1.84
C THR A 11 -16.32 -13.61 -0.44
N LYS A 12 -16.71 -12.33 -0.30
CA LYS A 12 -16.67 -11.51 0.93
C LYS A 12 -16.84 -12.33 2.22
N PRO A 13 -15.75 -12.73 2.90
CA PRO A 13 -15.85 -13.54 4.09
C PRO A 13 -16.17 -12.67 5.30
N ASP A 14 -16.61 -13.31 6.40
CA ASP A 14 -16.49 -12.69 7.71
C ASP A 14 -15.01 -12.49 8.03
N LEU A 15 -14.57 -11.23 8.07
CA LEU A 15 -13.16 -10.88 8.15
C LEU A 15 -12.50 -11.45 9.42
N SER A 16 -13.22 -11.42 10.54
CA SER A 16 -12.68 -11.85 11.83
C SER A 16 -12.43 -13.36 11.86
N ASN A 17 -13.40 -14.14 11.40
CA ASN A 17 -13.28 -15.59 11.29
C ASN A 17 -12.21 -15.97 10.27
N PHE A 18 -12.14 -15.26 9.13
CA PHE A 18 -11.15 -15.51 8.10
C PHE A 18 -9.72 -15.25 8.60
N LEU A 19 -9.47 -14.11 9.26
CA LEU A 19 -8.16 -13.79 9.83
C LEU A 19 -7.76 -14.83 10.88
N ARG A 20 -8.68 -15.20 11.78
CA ARG A 20 -8.43 -16.26 12.78
C ARG A 20 -8.05 -17.59 12.11
N GLN A 21 -8.81 -18.01 11.11
CA GLN A 21 -8.55 -19.27 10.39
C GLN A 21 -7.19 -19.25 9.68
N ARG A 22 -6.88 -18.18 8.94
CA ARG A 22 -5.62 -18.10 8.18
C ARG A 22 -4.39 -17.93 9.07
N LEU A 23 -4.49 -17.12 10.13
CA LEU A 23 -3.34 -16.78 11.00
C LEU A 23 -3.10 -17.79 12.13
N SER A 24 -4.05 -18.70 12.37
CA SER A 24 -3.84 -19.88 13.22
C SER A 24 -3.07 -21.00 12.53
N GLN A 25 -2.77 -20.82 11.25
CA GLN A 25 -1.98 -21.73 10.43
C GLN A 25 -0.65 -21.08 10.06
N THR A 26 0.39 -21.89 9.87
CA THR A 26 1.70 -21.46 9.38
C THR A 26 1.96 -21.87 7.93
N ILE A 27 1.05 -22.65 7.35
CA ILE A 27 1.16 -23.22 6.01
C ILE A 27 0.52 -22.27 4.99
N VAL A 28 1.21 -22.06 3.88
CA VAL A 28 0.70 -21.33 2.72
C VAL A 28 -0.27 -22.22 1.95
N LEU A 29 -1.56 -21.91 2.02
CA LEU A 29 -2.62 -22.71 1.37
C LEU A 29 -2.66 -22.54 -0.16
N TRP A 30 -2.19 -21.41 -0.68
CA TRP A 30 -2.25 -21.07 -2.10
C TRP A 30 -0.87 -20.67 -2.64
N PRO A 31 0.13 -21.56 -2.63
CA PRO A 31 1.51 -21.20 -2.97
C PRO A 31 1.66 -20.70 -4.41
N GLU A 32 0.93 -21.31 -5.36
CA GLU A 32 0.95 -20.91 -6.77
C GLU A 32 0.44 -19.48 -7.00
N GLN A 33 -0.37 -18.92 -6.10
CA GLN A 33 -0.84 -17.54 -6.16
C GLN A 33 -0.02 -16.61 -5.27
N ALA A 34 0.29 -17.05 -4.05
CA ALA A 34 1.02 -16.29 -3.04
C ALA A 34 2.43 -15.91 -3.49
N ILE A 35 3.16 -16.87 -4.06
CA ILE A 35 4.56 -16.68 -4.45
C ILE A 35 4.70 -15.63 -5.56
N PRO A 36 4.01 -15.74 -6.71
CA PRO A 36 4.08 -14.69 -7.73
C PRO A 36 3.57 -13.34 -7.21
N LEU A 37 2.47 -13.31 -6.44
CA LEU A 37 1.95 -12.07 -5.82
C LEU A 37 3.04 -11.33 -5.04
N VAL A 38 3.68 -12.03 -4.10
CA VAL A 38 4.72 -11.43 -3.25
C VAL A 38 5.97 -11.08 -4.06
N GLY A 39 6.29 -11.86 -5.09
CA GLY A 39 7.37 -11.54 -6.02
C GLY A 39 7.14 -10.22 -6.77
N TYR A 40 5.95 -10.01 -7.33
CA TYR A 40 5.57 -8.73 -7.96
C TYR A 40 5.62 -7.57 -6.97
N MET A 41 5.11 -7.75 -5.75
CA MET A 41 5.16 -6.71 -4.72
C MET A 41 6.61 -6.33 -4.34
N ALA A 42 7.52 -7.31 -4.28
CA ALA A 42 8.89 -7.11 -3.79
C ALA A 42 9.82 -6.54 -4.87
N TRP A 43 9.63 -6.97 -6.11
CA TRP A 43 10.47 -6.63 -7.25
C TRP A 43 9.60 -6.30 -8.48
N PRO A 44 8.81 -5.22 -8.43
CA PRO A 44 7.90 -4.88 -9.52
C PRO A 44 8.65 -4.59 -10.83
N ASN A 45 9.80 -3.92 -10.73
CA ASN A 45 10.56 -3.40 -11.87
C ASN A 45 11.95 -4.07 -12.03
N GLU A 46 12.18 -5.20 -11.34
CA GLU A 46 13.45 -5.95 -11.39
C GLU A 46 13.17 -7.44 -11.74
N PRO A 47 12.97 -7.81 -13.03
CA PRO A 47 12.58 -9.17 -13.41
C PRO A 47 13.53 -10.26 -12.93
N ALA A 48 14.85 -10.06 -13.07
CA ALA A 48 15.84 -11.04 -12.61
C ALA A 48 15.80 -11.21 -11.07
N ALA A 49 15.69 -10.12 -10.31
CA ALA A 49 15.58 -10.20 -8.86
C ALA A 49 14.26 -10.82 -8.41
N ARG A 50 13.18 -10.63 -9.19
CA ARG A 50 11.91 -11.31 -8.98
C ARG A 50 12.07 -12.81 -9.18
N ASP A 51 12.68 -13.27 -10.27
CA ASP A 51 12.85 -14.70 -10.56
C ASP A 51 13.69 -15.40 -9.50
N ASP A 52 14.81 -14.80 -9.08
CA ASP A 52 15.63 -15.28 -7.96
C ASP A 52 14.81 -15.38 -6.66
N GLY A 53 14.02 -14.35 -6.38
CA GLY A 53 13.12 -14.28 -5.24
C GLY A 53 12.05 -15.37 -5.27
N LEU A 54 11.44 -15.63 -6.44
CA LEU A 54 10.44 -16.68 -6.63
C LEU A 54 11.05 -18.07 -6.43
N HIS A 55 12.26 -18.31 -6.94
CA HIS A 55 12.97 -19.57 -6.73
C HIS A 55 13.22 -19.80 -5.23
N MET A 56 13.70 -18.78 -4.51
CA MET A 56 13.89 -18.82 -3.05
C MET A 56 12.56 -19.07 -2.30
N LEU A 57 11.46 -18.43 -2.68
CA LEU A 57 10.17 -18.61 -2.01
C LEU A 57 9.56 -19.98 -2.28
N ARG A 58 9.75 -20.55 -3.47
CA ARG A 58 9.30 -21.92 -3.79
C ARG A 58 10.02 -22.97 -2.96
N SER A 59 11.29 -22.74 -2.61
CA SER A 59 12.03 -23.64 -1.73
C SER A 59 11.56 -23.59 -0.26
N TRP A 60 10.59 -22.74 0.09
CA TRP A 60 10.02 -22.64 1.44
C TRP A 60 8.81 -23.53 1.72
N GLY A 61 8.53 -24.51 0.84
CA GLY A 61 7.40 -25.43 0.97
C GLY A 61 7.34 -26.26 2.27
N HIS A 62 8.36 -26.20 3.14
CA HIS A 62 8.43 -26.93 4.42
C HIS A 62 8.48 -26.04 5.66
N GLY A 63 8.18 -24.75 5.51
CA GLY A 63 8.13 -23.80 6.62
C GLY A 63 9.47 -23.12 6.86
N SER A 64 9.52 -21.82 6.54
CA SER A 64 10.59 -20.93 7.00
C SER A 64 10.02 -20.00 8.06
N THR A 65 10.68 -19.92 9.20
CA THR A 65 10.29 -19.07 10.33
C THR A 65 10.89 -17.67 10.27
N ALA A 66 11.89 -17.44 9.40
CA ALA A 66 12.65 -16.20 9.35
C ALA A 66 12.58 -15.53 7.97
N VAL A 67 12.06 -14.29 7.94
CA VAL A 67 12.05 -13.46 6.73
C VAL A 67 13.47 -12.97 6.41
N PRO A 68 14.01 -13.22 5.20
CA PRO A 68 15.31 -12.76 4.75
C PRO A 68 15.52 -11.27 5.03
N PRO A 69 16.75 -10.84 5.40
CA PRO A 69 17.03 -9.44 5.69
C PRO A 69 16.61 -8.48 4.56
N ARG A 70 16.79 -8.88 3.29
CA ARG A 70 16.35 -8.11 2.12
C ARG A 70 14.84 -7.89 2.11
N LEU A 71 14.06 -8.93 2.43
CA LEU A 71 12.60 -8.84 2.58
C LEU A 71 12.19 -8.01 3.80
N ARG A 72 12.99 -7.98 4.87
CA ARG A 72 12.73 -7.08 6.02
C ARG A 72 12.80 -5.61 5.59
N ARG A 73 13.81 -5.22 4.81
CA ARG A 73 13.93 -3.85 4.28
C ARG A 73 12.76 -3.52 3.34
N ILE A 74 12.48 -4.39 2.38
CA ILE A 74 11.37 -4.24 1.43
C ILE A 74 10.05 -4.00 2.15
N GLN A 75 9.78 -4.74 3.23
CA GLN A 75 8.55 -4.55 4.00
C GLN A 75 8.47 -3.20 4.73
N HIS A 76 9.60 -2.62 5.15
CA HIS A 76 9.58 -1.25 5.69
C HIS A 76 9.23 -0.25 4.59
N GLU A 77 9.80 -0.41 3.39
CA GLU A 77 9.49 0.43 2.23
C GLU A 77 8.00 0.31 1.84
N TRP A 78 7.45 -0.91 1.83
CA TRP A 78 6.03 -1.16 1.58
C TRP A 78 5.11 -0.44 2.55
N LEU A 79 5.43 -0.41 3.85
CA LEU A 79 4.62 0.32 4.84
C LEU A 79 4.58 1.82 4.53
N ARG A 80 5.70 2.40 4.04
CA ARG A 80 5.74 3.82 3.63
C ARG A 80 4.90 4.09 2.39
N VAL A 81 5.00 3.22 1.40
CA VAL A 81 4.19 3.32 0.17
C VAL A 81 2.70 3.16 0.51
N ALA A 82 2.38 2.23 1.42
CA ALA A 82 1.02 2.02 1.89
C ALA A 82 0.45 3.26 2.58
N ASP A 83 1.23 3.90 3.47
CA ASP A 83 0.84 5.16 4.09
C ASP A 83 0.57 6.23 3.01
N VAL A 84 1.49 6.45 2.07
CA VAL A 84 1.34 7.44 0.99
C VAL A 84 0.08 7.16 0.15
N PHE A 85 -0.13 5.93 -0.28
CA PHE A 85 -1.26 5.63 -1.16
C PHE A 85 -2.61 5.69 -0.45
N HIS A 86 -2.66 5.23 0.80
CA HIS A 86 -3.85 5.34 1.62
C HIS A 86 -4.24 6.81 1.80
N TRP A 87 -3.27 7.67 2.12
CA TRP A 87 -3.48 9.11 2.22
C TRP A 87 -3.93 9.76 0.92
N TYR A 88 -3.41 9.31 -0.23
CA TYR A 88 -3.91 9.77 -1.52
C TYR A 88 -5.38 9.40 -1.72
N CYS A 89 -5.77 8.16 -1.40
CA CYS A 89 -7.17 7.72 -1.48
C CYS A 89 -8.08 8.55 -0.58
N ASP A 90 -7.63 8.86 0.65
CA ASP A 90 -8.37 9.73 1.58
C ASP A 90 -8.53 11.15 1.03
N LEU A 91 -7.51 11.69 0.36
CA LEU A 91 -7.59 12.99 -0.31
C LEU A 91 -8.54 12.99 -1.50
N MET A 92 -8.63 11.88 -2.23
CA MET A 92 -9.57 11.68 -3.35
C MET A 92 -11.02 11.66 -2.87
N ASP A 93 -11.30 10.91 -1.80
CA ASP A 93 -12.65 10.79 -1.25
C ASP A 93 -13.06 12.06 -0.46
N GLY A 94 -12.08 12.74 0.14
CA GLY A 94 -12.22 14.00 0.85
C GLY A 94 -12.61 15.16 -0.08
N ARG A 95 -13.92 15.35 -0.30
CA ARG A 95 -14.51 16.44 -1.12
C ARG A 95 -13.99 17.85 -0.79
N HIS A 96 -13.41 18.04 0.39
CA HIS A 96 -12.81 19.30 0.84
C HIS A 96 -11.55 19.72 0.06
N GLN A 97 -10.93 18.83 -0.77
CA GLN A 97 -9.77 19.15 -1.61
C GLN A 97 -10.12 19.71 -3.00
N ALA A 98 -11.36 19.57 -3.47
CA ALA A 98 -11.76 19.99 -4.82
C ALA A 98 -11.48 21.48 -5.09
N ARG A 99 -11.66 22.34 -4.08
CA ARG A 99 -11.36 23.79 -4.16
C ARG A 99 -9.88 24.14 -3.89
N ARG A 100 -9.00 23.14 -3.73
CA ARG A 100 -7.64 23.31 -3.18
C ARG A 100 -6.56 22.65 -4.04
N GLY A 101 -6.76 22.65 -5.36
CA GLY A 101 -5.82 22.09 -6.33
C GLY A 101 -5.87 20.57 -6.48
N GLY A 102 -6.87 19.91 -5.89
CA GLY A 102 -7.09 18.47 -6.05
C GLY A 102 -6.14 17.56 -5.26
N PRO A 103 -6.45 16.26 -5.18
CA PRO A 103 -5.57 15.25 -4.58
C PRO A 103 -4.30 15.06 -5.41
N SER A 104 -3.17 14.78 -4.76
CA SER A 104 -1.93 14.41 -5.44
C SER A 104 -1.00 13.59 -4.54
N ILE A 105 -0.16 12.76 -5.15
CA ILE A 105 0.84 11.96 -4.42
C ILE A 105 1.78 12.85 -3.60
N GLY A 106 2.21 13.98 -4.16
CA GLY A 106 3.06 14.93 -3.44
C GLY A 106 2.40 15.50 -2.17
N LYS A 107 1.07 15.68 -2.15
CA LYS A 107 0.35 16.07 -0.92
C LYS A 107 0.34 14.94 0.10
N ALA A 108 0.09 13.72 -0.34
CA ALA A 108 0.11 12.54 0.51
C ALA A 108 1.50 12.31 1.13
N ILE A 109 2.58 12.47 0.35
CA ILE A 109 3.96 12.38 0.83
C ILE A 109 4.24 13.43 1.91
N THR A 110 3.88 14.70 1.69
CA THR A 110 4.05 15.74 2.73
C THR A 110 3.28 15.41 4.00
N LEU A 111 2.06 14.86 3.90
CA LEU A 111 1.27 14.45 5.07
C LEU A 111 1.97 13.34 5.86
N VAL A 112 2.43 12.30 5.17
CA VAL A 112 3.16 11.19 5.81
C VAL A 112 4.44 11.70 6.47
N ALA A 113 5.23 12.54 5.78
CA ALA A 113 6.46 13.11 6.31
C ALA A 113 6.21 13.97 7.57
N ALA A 114 5.13 14.74 7.59
CA ALA A 114 4.78 15.59 8.72
C ALA A 114 4.27 14.80 9.95
N LYS A 115 3.59 13.66 9.74
CA LYS A 115 3.03 12.85 10.85
C LYS A 115 3.99 11.80 11.40
N ALA A 116 4.89 11.27 10.58
CA ALA A 116 5.64 10.10 10.96
C ALA A 116 6.95 10.45 11.68
N GLN A 117 7.03 10.12 12.97
CA GLN A 117 8.22 10.30 13.82
C GLN A 117 9.27 9.17 13.69
N SER A 118 9.25 8.41 12.59
CA SER A 118 10.08 7.19 12.45
C SER A 118 11.12 7.33 11.34
N CYS A 119 12.19 6.54 11.39
CA CYS A 119 13.24 6.60 10.37
C CYS A 119 12.70 6.31 8.96
N GLY A 120 13.28 6.99 7.95
CA GLY A 120 12.94 6.81 6.54
C GLY A 120 11.65 7.50 6.09
N THR A 121 11.15 8.50 6.82
CA THR A 121 9.91 9.22 6.51
C THR A 121 10.14 10.62 5.96
N SER A 122 11.38 10.99 5.64
CA SER A 122 11.64 12.25 4.94
C SER A 122 10.97 12.24 3.56
N GLU A 123 10.56 13.43 3.08
CA GLU A 123 9.91 13.53 1.76
C GLU A 123 10.76 12.91 0.64
N ALA A 124 12.09 13.09 0.68
CA ALA A 124 13.01 12.51 -0.29
C ALA A 124 12.98 10.98 -0.29
N SER A 125 13.01 10.35 0.89
CA SER A 125 12.92 8.89 1.01
C SER A 125 11.56 8.37 0.55
N LEU A 126 10.48 9.08 0.89
CA LEU A 126 9.12 8.70 0.48
C LEU A 126 8.95 8.76 -1.04
N TRP A 127 9.50 9.78 -1.71
CA TRP A 127 9.52 9.83 -3.17
C TRP A 127 10.30 8.65 -3.77
N LEU A 128 11.46 8.32 -3.22
CA LEU A 128 12.25 7.18 -3.69
C LEU A 128 11.49 5.84 -3.55
N TYR A 129 10.79 5.64 -2.42
CA TYR A 129 9.97 4.45 -2.23
C TYR A 129 8.73 4.46 -3.13
N TRP A 130 8.08 5.60 -3.30
CA TRP A 130 6.94 5.73 -4.21
C TRP A 130 7.32 5.34 -5.63
N GLU A 131 8.37 5.94 -6.21
CA GLU A 131 8.80 5.62 -7.58
C GLU A 131 9.14 4.15 -7.76
N LYS A 132 9.72 3.52 -6.73
CA LYS A 132 10.08 2.11 -6.76
C LYS A 132 8.86 1.17 -6.76
N TYR A 133 7.76 1.52 -6.09
CA TYR A 133 6.63 0.60 -5.84
C TYR A 133 5.27 1.13 -6.30
N LYS A 134 5.18 2.28 -6.99
CA LYS A 134 3.91 2.88 -7.43
C LYS A 134 3.07 1.90 -8.26
N ASP A 135 3.72 1.11 -9.11
CA ASP A 135 3.07 0.13 -10.00
C ASP A 135 2.46 -1.07 -9.24
N VAL A 136 2.74 -1.21 -7.95
CA VAL A 136 2.19 -2.25 -7.05
C VAL A 136 1.61 -1.64 -5.77
N ALA A 137 1.39 -0.32 -5.72
CA ALA A 137 0.99 0.36 -4.48
C ALA A 137 -0.34 -0.20 -3.93
N HIS A 138 -1.27 -0.57 -4.82
CA HIS A 138 -2.54 -1.19 -4.45
C HIS A 138 -2.38 -2.51 -3.68
N LEU A 139 -1.43 -3.37 -4.09
CA LEU A 139 -1.14 -4.66 -3.45
C LEU A 139 -0.47 -4.47 -2.09
N VAL A 140 0.55 -3.61 -2.01
CA VAL A 140 1.28 -3.36 -0.75
C VAL A 140 0.39 -2.66 0.28
N THR A 141 -0.48 -1.75 -0.15
CA THR A 141 -1.48 -1.11 0.71
C THR A 141 -2.48 -2.11 1.25
N ALA A 142 -3.00 -3.00 0.40
CA ALA A 142 -3.91 -4.06 0.83
C ALA A 142 -3.27 -4.95 1.91
N ALA A 143 -2.05 -5.44 1.67
CA ALA A 143 -1.33 -6.27 2.64
C ALA A 143 -1.03 -5.54 3.95
N ALA A 144 -0.69 -4.24 3.89
CA ALA A 144 -0.46 -3.41 5.08
C ALA A 144 -1.74 -3.18 5.90
N LEU A 145 -2.88 -2.99 5.26
CA LEU A 145 -4.17 -2.83 5.93
C LEU A 145 -4.65 -4.11 6.59
N ILE A 146 -4.55 -5.24 5.90
CA ILE A 146 -4.86 -6.56 6.45
C ILE A 146 -3.98 -6.84 7.69
N ARG A 147 -2.68 -6.52 7.61
CA ARG A 147 -1.75 -6.60 8.74
C ARG A 147 -2.22 -5.75 9.92
N ARG A 148 -2.64 -4.50 9.67
CA ARG A 148 -3.15 -3.60 10.71
C ARG A 148 -4.39 -4.19 11.38
N GLU A 149 -5.33 -4.70 10.58
CA GLU A 149 -6.56 -5.31 11.10
C GLU A 149 -6.27 -6.56 11.94
N ALA A 150 -5.40 -7.45 11.45
CA ALA A 150 -4.97 -8.63 12.20
C ALA A 150 -4.41 -8.25 13.57
N ARG A 151 -3.61 -7.19 13.68
CA ARG A 151 -3.07 -6.69 14.96
C ARG A 151 -4.15 -6.15 15.89
N ILE A 152 -5.13 -5.41 15.36
CA ILE A 152 -6.25 -4.88 16.15
C ILE A 152 -7.05 -6.05 16.74
N GLN A 153 -7.40 -7.03 15.92
CA GLN A 153 -8.22 -8.16 16.35
C GLN A 153 -7.50 -9.11 17.29
N SER A 154 -6.20 -9.30 17.12
CA SER A 154 -5.43 -10.22 17.95
C SER A 154 -5.14 -9.68 19.35
N ARG A 155 -5.29 -8.36 19.57
CA ARG A 155 -5.00 -7.68 20.85
C ARG A 155 -3.62 -8.06 21.41
N ASN A 156 -2.62 -8.11 20.54
CA ASN A 156 -1.24 -8.52 20.85
C ASN A 156 -1.08 -9.98 21.33
N SER A 157 -2.03 -10.85 21.00
CA SER A 157 -1.90 -12.31 21.19
C SER A 157 -1.83 -13.06 19.86
N PRO A 158 -1.16 -14.23 19.77
CA PRO A 158 -1.25 -15.11 18.61
C PRO A 158 -2.67 -15.63 18.37
N PHE A 159 -2.98 -15.97 17.12
CA PHE A 159 -4.22 -16.68 16.80
C PHE A 159 -4.06 -18.19 17.07
N GLY A 160 -4.22 -18.60 18.32
CA GLY A 160 -4.08 -20.00 18.73
C GLY A 160 -2.63 -20.45 18.98
N PRO A 161 -2.43 -21.67 19.53
CA PRO A 161 -1.13 -22.11 20.07
C PRO A 161 -0.07 -22.39 18.99
N LEU A 162 -0.50 -22.72 17.77
CA LEU A 162 0.37 -23.00 16.62
C LEU A 162 0.38 -21.86 15.60
N GLY A 163 -0.34 -20.77 15.88
CA GLY A 163 -0.46 -19.63 14.99
C GLY A 163 0.79 -18.76 14.97
N LEU A 164 0.82 -17.82 14.03
CA LEU A 164 1.89 -16.84 13.95
C LEU A 164 1.94 -15.95 15.20
N SER A 165 3.16 -15.64 15.65
CA SER A 165 3.37 -14.60 16.65
C SER A 165 3.00 -13.22 16.08
N VAL A 166 2.62 -12.28 16.95
CA VAL A 166 2.24 -10.91 16.55
C VAL A 166 3.36 -10.15 15.83
N ASN A 167 4.62 -10.50 16.14
CA ASN A 167 5.78 -9.94 15.45
C ASN A 167 5.92 -10.44 14.01
N GLN A 168 5.30 -11.57 13.68
CA GLN A 168 5.20 -12.11 12.33
C GLN A 168 3.99 -11.56 11.56
N PHE A 169 3.15 -10.72 12.17
CA PHE A 169 2.12 -9.97 11.43
C PHE A 169 2.80 -8.84 10.67
N VAL A 170 3.29 -9.18 9.48
CA VAL A 170 3.98 -8.31 8.55
C VAL A 170 3.37 -8.47 7.15
N PRO A 171 3.43 -7.45 6.27
CA PRO A 171 2.67 -7.49 5.02
C PRO A 171 3.07 -8.65 4.10
N PHE A 172 4.35 -9.05 4.11
CA PHE A 172 4.82 -10.24 3.39
C PHE A 172 4.02 -11.48 3.81
N GLN A 173 3.83 -11.66 5.11
CA GLN A 173 3.11 -12.82 5.65
C GLN A 173 1.63 -12.79 5.28
N MET A 174 1.03 -11.60 5.17
CA MET A 174 -0.36 -11.47 4.69
C MET A 174 -0.45 -11.89 3.21
N GLY A 175 0.49 -11.46 2.37
CA GLY A 175 0.60 -11.92 0.98
C GLY A 175 0.81 -13.43 0.85
N MET A 176 1.59 -14.03 1.75
CA MET A 176 1.84 -15.46 1.75
C MET A 176 0.64 -16.30 2.23
N LEU A 177 0.00 -15.93 3.34
CA LEU A 177 -1.05 -16.78 3.95
C LEU A 177 -2.46 -16.53 3.43
N MET A 178 -2.72 -15.33 2.92
CA MET A 178 -4.04 -14.92 2.44
C MET A 178 -3.95 -14.08 1.15
N PRO A 179 -3.33 -14.62 0.09
CA PRO A 179 -3.22 -13.91 -1.18
C PRO A 179 -4.59 -13.58 -1.80
N ASP A 180 -5.61 -14.40 -1.53
CA ASP A 180 -7.00 -14.18 -1.91
C ASP A 180 -7.57 -12.90 -1.30
N LEU A 181 -7.43 -12.72 0.02
CA LEU A 181 -7.87 -11.48 0.69
C LEU A 181 -7.04 -10.26 0.26
N VAL A 182 -5.72 -10.41 0.09
CA VAL A 182 -4.87 -9.31 -0.41
C VAL A 182 -5.35 -8.84 -1.78
N LEU A 183 -5.58 -9.76 -2.72
CA LEU A 183 -6.09 -9.42 -4.05
C LEU A 183 -7.49 -8.83 -3.98
N ALA A 184 -8.36 -9.32 -3.08
CA ALA A 184 -9.72 -8.80 -2.89
C ALA A 184 -9.74 -7.33 -2.46
N VAL A 185 -8.90 -6.99 -1.48
CA VAL A 185 -8.76 -5.62 -0.99
C VAL A 185 -8.05 -4.76 -2.03
N ALA A 186 -7.06 -5.32 -2.72
CA ALA A 186 -6.28 -4.59 -3.71
C ALA A 186 -7.10 -4.21 -4.95
N LEU A 187 -8.15 -4.96 -5.32
CA LEU A 187 -9.07 -4.58 -6.40
C LEU A 187 -9.74 -3.22 -6.16
N GLU A 188 -10.13 -2.92 -4.91
CA GLU A 188 -10.70 -1.62 -4.54
C GLU A 188 -9.66 -0.50 -4.68
N PHE A 189 -8.43 -0.79 -4.27
CA PHE A 189 -7.31 0.15 -4.36
C PHE A 189 -6.83 0.37 -5.79
N GLU A 190 -6.86 -0.65 -6.64
CA GLU A 190 -6.60 -0.56 -8.08
C GLU A 190 -7.62 0.40 -8.72
N ALA A 191 -8.91 0.16 -8.46
CA ALA A 191 -10.00 1.01 -8.96
C ALA A 191 -9.89 2.46 -8.48
N ARG A 192 -9.50 2.68 -7.21
CA ARG A 192 -9.29 4.01 -6.64
C ARG A 192 -8.09 4.73 -7.25
N GLY A 193 -6.97 4.04 -7.46
CA GLY A 193 -5.76 4.65 -8.00
C GLY A 193 -5.85 4.97 -9.50
N LEU A 194 -6.69 4.24 -10.24
CA LEU A 194 -6.99 4.50 -11.66
C LEU A 194 -8.10 5.55 -11.87
N ARG A 195 -8.84 5.90 -10.82
CA ARG A 195 -9.94 6.86 -10.93
C ARG A 195 -9.39 8.23 -11.31
N GLU A 196 -9.94 8.83 -12.36
CA GLU A 196 -9.68 10.22 -12.71
C GLU A 196 -10.09 11.15 -11.57
N PRO A 197 -9.19 12.03 -11.09
CA PRO A 197 -9.55 13.05 -10.13
C PRO A 197 -10.64 13.97 -10.68
N SER A 198 -11.53 14.44 -9.81
CA SER A 198 -12.60 15.38 -10.17
C SER A 198 -12.11 16.78 -10.59
N VAL A 199 -10.79 16.99 -10.63
CA VAL A 199 -10.15 18.26 -10.94
C VAL A 199 -9.29 18.06 -12.18
N ALA A 200 -9.54 18.84 -13.24
CA ALA A 200 -9.04 18.61 -14.61
C ALA A 200 -7.50 18.56 -14.78
N TRP A 201 -6.72 19.05 -13.82
CA TRP A 201 -5.25 19.04 -13.87
C TRP A 201 -4.61 18.04 -12.88
N ALA A 202 -5.41 17.30 -12.13
CA ALA A 202 -4.90 16.27 -11.23
C ALA A 202 -4.86 14.93 -11.95
N GLU A 203 -3.72 14.25 -11.86
CA GLU A 203 -3.52 12.94 -12.48
C GLU A 203 -3.94 11.81 -11.52
N PRO A 204 -4.41 10.67 -12.04
CA PRO A 204 -4.56 9.45 -11.27
C PRO A 204 -3.26 9.06 -10.58
N ALA A 205 -3.34 8.29 -9.50
CA ALA A 205 -2.13 7.79 -8.83
C ALA A 205 -1.39 6.75 -9.69
N PHE A 206 -2.11 6.03 -10.54
CA PHE A 206 -1.55 4.98 -11.37
C PHE A 206 -1.55 5.35 -12.85
N ASP A 207 -0.42 5.09 -13.49
CA ASP A 207 -0.33 5.02 -14.94
C ASP A 207 -0.87 3.65 -15.40
N PRO A 208 -1.95 3.58 -16.20
CA PRO A 208 -2.48 2.33 -16.71
C PRO A 208 -1.48 1.50 -17.51
N GLN A 209 -0.42 2.10 -18.05
CA GLN A 209 0.59 1.44 -18.89
C GLN A 209 1.64 0.67 -18.06
N THR A 210 1.99 1.17 -16.88
CA THR A 210 3.04 0.57 -16.03
C THR A 210 2.47 -0.23 -14.86
N LEU A 211 1.22 0.03 -14.48
CA LEU A 211 0.54 -0.62 -13.37
C LEU A 211 0.48 -2.15 -13.54
N TRP A 212 0.87 -2.89 -12.50
CA TRP A 212 0.67 -4.33 -12.43
C TRP A 212 -0.79 -4.67 -12.11
N ARG A 213 -1.63 -4.73 -13.15
CA ARG A 213 -3.07 -5.04 -13.04
C ARG A 213 -3.32 -6.44 -12.47
N ILE A 214 -4.29 -6.54 -11.57
CA ILE A 214 -4.86 -7.81 -11.13
C ILE A 214 -5.57 -8.48 -12.32
N PRO A 215 -5.29 -9.76 -12.63
CA PRO A 215 -5.97 -10.45 -13.73
C PRO A 215 -7.49 -10.45 -13.54
N PRO A 216 -8.28 -10.10 -14.57
CA PRO A 216 -9.74 -10.00 -14.44
C PRO A 216 -10.42 -11.34 -14.15
N ASP A 217 -9.75 -12.46 -14.45
CA ASP A 217 -10.23 -13.82 -14.26
C ASP A 217 -9.71 -14.50 -12.97
N ILE A 218 -9.07 -13.75 -12.07
CA ILE A 218 -8.37 -14.25 -10.88
C ILE A 218 -9.26 -15.02 -9.87
N ASN A 219 -10.60 -15.00 -10.01
CA ASN A 219 -11.58 -15.61 -9.10
C ASN A 219 -11.69 -14.94 -7.71
N VAL A 220 -11.55 -13.62 -7.65
CA VAL A 220 -11.68 -12.84 -6.40
C VAL A 220 -12.68 -11.70 -6.59
N GLU A 221 -13.54 -11.47 -5.59
CA GLU A 221 -14.42 -10.30 -5.54
C GLU A 221 -13.80 -9.19 -4.68
N ALA A 222 -14.03 -7.93 -5.07
CA ALA A 222 -13.53 -6.77 -4.35
C ALA A 222 -14.10 -6.67 -2.91
N PHE A 223 -13.25 -6.28 -1.96
CA PHE A 223 -13.57 -6.25 -0.52
C PHE A 223 -13.42 -4.83 0.07
N PRO A 224 -14.52 -4.05 0.18
CA PRO A 224 -14.44 -2.62 0.52
C PRO A 224 -14.32 -2.31 2.02
N HIS A 225 -14.47 -3.29 2.91
CA HIS A 225 -14.61 -3.06 4.37
C HIS A 225 -13.33 -2.61 5.10
N LEU A 226 -12.19 -2.52 4.43
CA LEU A 226 -10.90 -2.16 5.03
C LEU A 226 -10.42 -0.74 4.73
N ILE A 227 -11.28 0.08 4.13
CA ILE A 227 -10.98 1.46 3.73
C ILE A 227 -11.29 2.39 4.92
N ARG A 228 -10.32 3.23 5.30
CA ARG A 228 -10.45 4.21 6.39
C ARG A 228 -10.94 5.55 5.86
N GLU A 229 -11.53 6.37 6.72
CA GLU A 229 -11.80 7.80 6.45
C GLU A 229 -10.78 8.73 7.16
N PRO A 230 -10.42 9.88 6.55
CA PRO A 230 -9.50 10.86 7.16
C PRO A 230 -10.13 11.60 8.35
N GLY A 231 -9.32 11.87 9.38
CA GLY A 231 -9.72 12.54 10.63
C GLY A 231 -9.38 14.05 10.69
N PRO A 232 -9.71 14.74 11.81
CA PRO A 232 -9.49 16.19 11.94
C PRO A 232 -8.02 16.66 11.90
N ASP A 233 -7.10 15.93 12.52
CA ASP A 233 -5.66 16.28 12.54
C ASP A 233 -5.05 16.24 11.13
N ASP A 234 -5.59 15.36 10.30
CA ASP A 234 -5.19 15.15 8.91
C ASP A 234 -5.46 16.43 8.08
N LEU A 235 -6.60 17.07 8.35
CA LEU A 235 -7.00 18.33 7.73
C LEU A 235 -6.15 19.51 8.18
N ALA A 236 -5.72 19.52 9.45
CA ALA A 236 -4.90 20.60 10.00
C ALA A 236 -3.53 20.69 9.32
N ILE A 237 -2.87 19.55 9.09
CA ILE A 237 -1.58 19.48 8.40
C ILE A 237 -1.69 19.96 6.95
N LEU A 238 -2.77 19.56 6.25
CA LEU A 238 -3.05 20.03 4.90
C LEU A 238 -3.19 21.56 4.82
N ASN A 239 -3.81 22.18 5.83
CA ASN A 239 -3.94 23.63 5.91
C ASN A 239 -2.59 24.32 6.15
N ALA A 240 -1.75 23.80 7.04
CA ALA A 240 -0.44 24.37 7.37
C ALA A 240 0.50 24.41 6.15
N ARG A 241 0.51 23.35 5.32
CA ARG A 241 1.29 23.30 4.06
C ARG A 241 0.95 24.47 3.11
N ARG A 242 -0.32 24.85 3.02
CA ARG A 242 -0.77 25.94 2.14
C ARG A 242 -0.14 27.27 2.55
N ALA A 243 -0.15 27.57 3.84
CA ALA A 243 0.44 28.80 4.37
C ALA A 243 1.95 28.89 4.04
N GLY A 244 2.67 27.77 4.18
CA GLY A 244 4.10 27.68 3.82
C GLY A 244 4.38 27.85 2.32
N ASN A 245 3.55 27.28 1.45
CA ASN A 245 3.72 27.40 -0.01
C ASN A 245 3.34 28.79 -0.54
N TRP A 246 2.35 29.46 0.05
CA TRP A 246 2.02 30.85 -0.28
C TRP A 246 3.16 31.82 0.08
N GLY A 247 3.82 31.61 1.23
CA GLY A 247 5.01 32.41 1.60
C GLY A 247 6.19 32.22 0.63
N LYS A 248 6.40 31.01 0.11
CA LYS A 248 7.45 30.73 -0.90
C LYS A 248 7.09 31.27 -2.29
N ALA A 249 5.82 31.21 -2.70
CA ALA A 249 5.35 31.76 -3.97
C ALA A 249 5.43 33.31 -3.99
N ASN A 250 5.03 33.98 -2.90
CA ASN A 250 5.14 35.43 -2.79
C ASN A 250 6.61 35.90 -2.76
N LYS A 251 7.52 35.13 -2.15
CA LYS A 251 8.97 35.43 -2.23
C LYS A 251 9.54 35.31 -3.65
N ARG A 252 8.99 34.42 -4.47
CA ARG A 252 9.41 34.27 -5.88
C ARG A 252 8.81 35.36 -6.79
N GLN A 253 7.62 35.88 -6.48
CA GLN A 253 7.00 36.98 -7.23
C GLN A 253 7.52 38.37 -6.80
N GLY A 254 7.91 38.55 -5.54
CA GLY A 254 8.54 39.78 -5.04
C GLY A 254 9.99 39.99 -5.47
N GLY A 255 10.61 39.03 -6.18
CA GLY A 255 11.99 39.10 -6.67
C GLY A 255 12.15 39.79 -8.05
N LYS A 256 11.06 40.25 -8.68
CA LYS A 256 11.10 41.10 -9.87
C LYS A 256 10.67 42.53 -9.52
N SER A 257 11.43 43.19 -8.67
CA SER A 257 11.42 44.66 -8.60
C SER A 257 12.36 45.17 -9.68
N ILE A 258 11.79 45.75 -10.74
CA ILE A 258 12.50 46.50 -11.77
C ILE A 258 13.07 47.74 -11.07
N SER A 259 14.39 47.87 -11.03
CA SER A 259 15.05 49.12 -10.64
C SER A 259 14.75 50.19 -11.69
N PRO A 260 14.18 51.35 -11.32
CA PRO A 260 14.16 52.49 -12.22
C PRO A 260 15.54 53.16 -12.21
N LEU A 261 16.15 53.27 -13.40
CA LEU A 261 17.11 54.31 -13.72
C LEU A 261 16.34 55.50 -14.29
#